data_AF-A0A2E9WIN7-F1
#
_entry.id   AF-A0A2E9WIN7-F1
#
_cell.length_a   1.000
_cell.length_b   1.000
_cell.length_c   1.000
_cell.angle_alpha   90.00
_cell.angle_beta   90.00
_cell.angle_gamma   90.00
#
_symmetry.space_group_name_H-M   'P 1'
#
loop_
_entity.id
_entity.type
_entity.pdbx_description
1 polymer ?
#
loop_
_entity_poly.entity_id
_entity_poly.type
_entity_poly.pdbx_seq_one_letter_code
_entity_poly.pdbx_strand_id
1 'polypeptide(L)'
;MILLQSLGSGLAQLFFPIAIVVVAYFFILRPEQNKRKKQSDFVLGLKKGDKVVTAGGMHGKIILIERQTVTLDVDRGTKVKFDKNSISFEMSSSNN
;
A
#
# COMPACT_ATOMS: atom_id res chain seq x y z
N MET A 1 -27.56 -26.23 -37.94
CA MET A 1 -27.62 -24.77 -37.73
C MET A 1 -27.86 -24.37 -36.27
N ILE A 2 -28.68 -25.08 -35.48
CA ILE A 2 -28.96 -24.71 -34.06
C ILE A 2 -27.76 -24.99 -33.11
N LEU A 3 -26.97 -26.04 -33.36
CA LEU A 3 -25.77 -26.34 -32.55
C LEU A 3 -24.63 -25.31 -32.73
N LEU A 4 -24.54 -24.64 -33.89
CA LEU A 4 -23.53 -23.62 -34.15
C LEU A 4 -23.91 -22.26 -33.54
N GLN A 5 -25.21 -21.96 -33.43
CA GLN A 5 -25.70 -20.79 -32.69
C GLN A 5 -25.62 -20.99 -31.17
N SER A 6 -25.78 -22.22 -30.67
CA SER A 6 -25.54 -22.57 -29.27
C SER A 6 -24.05 -22.49 -28.86
N LEU A 7 -23.13 -22.80 -29.78
CA LEU A 7 -21.69 -22.64 -29.55
C LEU A 7 -21.25 -21.17 -29.62
N GLY A 8 -21.80 -20.40 -30.57
CA GLY A 8 -21.58 -18.94 -30.63
C GLY A 8 -22.15 -18.21 -29.41
N SER A 9 -23.32 -18.63 -28.92
CA SER A 9 -23.91 -18.09 -27.69
C SER A 9 -23.16 -18.56 -26.44
N GLY A 10 -22.70 -19.81 -26.37
CA GLY A 10 -21.93 -20.33 -25.23
C GLY A 10 -20.55 -19.67 -25.09
N LEU A 11 -19.86 -19.40 -26.20
CA LEU A 11 -18.61 -18.64 -26.19
C LEU A 11 -18.84 -17.17 -25.84
N ALA A 12 -19.88 -16.52 -26.39
CA ALA A 12 -20.23 -15.15 -26.03
C ALA A 12 -20.66 -15.01 -24.54
N GLN A 13 -21.34 -16.03 -24.01
CA GLN A 13 -21.83 -16.08 -22.63
C GLN A 13 -20.73 -16.40 -21.61
N LEU A 14 -19.63 -17.03 -22.03
CA LEU A 14 -18.39 -17.18 -21.23
C LEU A 14 -17.45 -15.98 -21.39
N PHE A 15 -17.43 -15.32 -22.55
CA PHE A 15 -16.57 -14.16 -22.80
C PHE A 15 -16.94 -12.97 -21.92
N PHE A 16 -18.24 -12.73 -21.71
CA PHE A 16 -18.73 -11.64 -20.86
C PHE A 16 -18.27 -11.74 -19.38
N PRO A 17 -18.44 -12.87 -18.66
CA PRO A 17 -17.94 -13.00 -17.30
C PRO A 17 -16.41 -13.01 -17.22
N ILE A 18 -15.70 -13.59 -18.20
CA ILE A 18 -14.23 -13.55 -18.24
C ILE A 18 -13.73 -12.11 -18.41
N ALA A 19 -14.35 -11.31 -19.28
CA ALA A 19 -14.00 -9.91 -19.46
C ALA A 19 -14.22 -9.10 -18.16
N ILE A 20 -15.30 -9.34 -17.43
CA ILE A 20 -15.55 -8.70 -16.14
C ILE A 20 -14.48 -9.08 -15.11
N VAL A 21 -14.11 -10.36 -15.01
CA VAL A 21 -13.07 -10.81 -14.07
C VAL A 21 -11.72 -10.17 -14.41
N VAL A 22 -11.36 -10.08 -15.69
CA VAL A 22 -10.11 -9.44 -16.13
C VAL A 22 -10.09 -7.95 -15.78
N VAL A 23 -11.18 -7.24 -16.04
CA VAL A 23 -11.30 -5.81 -15.72
C VAL A 23 -11.31 -5.59 -14.20
N ALA A 24 -12.08 -6.37 -13.45
CA ALA A 24 -12.13 -6.29 -11.97
C ALA A 24 -10.76 -6.58 -11.35
N TYR A 25 -10.06 -7.61 -11.84
CA TYR A 25 -8.70 -7.94 -11.41
C TYR A 25 -7.72 -6.79 -11.72
N PHE A 26 -7.80 -6.21 -12.91
CA PHE A 26 -6.94 -5.09 -13.30
C PHE A 26 -7.19 -3.85 -12.43
N PHE A 27 -8.46 -3.56 -12.11
CA PHE A 27 -8.84 -2.44 -11.26
C PHE A 27 -8.48 -2.61 -9.79
N ILE A 28 -8.38 -3.84 -9.25
CA ILE A 28 -7.97 -4.09 -7.86
C ILE A 28 -6.45 -4.25 -7.73
N LEU A 29 -5.80 -4.94 -8.66
CA LEU A 29 -4.35 -5.20 -8.58
C LEU A 29 -3.53 -3.92 -8.81
N ARG A 30 -3.95 -3.07 -9.76
CA ARG A 30 -3.27 -1.81 -10.08
C ARG A 30 -3.19 -0.82 -8.90
N PRO A 31 -4.27 -0.52 -8.15
CA PRO A 31 -4.18 0.39 -7.01
C PRO A 31 -3.33 -0.19 -5.89
N GLU A 32 -3.37 -1.50 -5.65
CA GLU A 32 -2.63 -2.10 -4.54
C GLU A 32 -1.12 -2.08 -4.77
N GLN A 33 -0.67 -2.36 -6.01
CA GLN A 33 0.73 -2.22 -6.37
C GLN A 33 1.23 -0.77 -6.23
N ASN A 34 0.41 0.21 -6.60
CA ASN A 34 0.76 1.63 -6.46
C ASN A 34 0.87 2.06 -4.99
N LYS A 35 -0.02 1.57 -4.11
CA LYS A 35 0.05 1.83 -2.66
C LYS A 35 1.32 1.25 -2.05
N ARG A 36 1.66 0.00 -2.37
CA ARG A 36 2.89 -0.65 -1.88
C ARG A 36 4.15 0.07 -2.34
N LYS A 37 4.21 0.49 -3.61
CA LYS A 37 5.34 1.25 -4.15
C LYS A 37 5.53 2.58 -3.41
N LYS A 38 4.47 3.37 -3.25
CA LYS A 38 4.51 4.65 -2.51
C LYS A 38 4.98 4.48 -1.07
N GLN A 39 4.49 3.44 -0.39
CA GLN A 39 4.91 3.11 0.97
C GLN A 39 6.41 2.76 1.04
N SER A 40 6.89 1.92 0.13
CA SER A 40 8.32 1.58 0.05
C SER A 40 9.18 2.80 -0.24
N ASP A 41 8.78 3.63 -1.21
CA ASP A 41 9.50 4.86 -1.58
C ASP A 41 9.53 5.86 -0.42
N PHE A 42 8.43 5.99 0.32
CA PHE A 42 8.37 6.83 1.52
C PHE A 42 9.34 6.35 2.60
N VAL A 43 9.34 5.05 2.91
CA VAL A 43 10.24 4.45 3.91
C VAL A 43 11.72 4.62 3.53
N LEU A 44 12.04 4.56 2.23
CA LEU A 44 13.39 4.81 1.72
C LEU A 44 13.78 6.29 1.78
N GLY A 45 12.80 7.20 1.65
CA GLY A 45 13.00 8.64 1.73
C GLY A 45 13.14 9.22 3.14
N LEU A 46 12.87 8.42 4.18
CA LEU A 46 12.93 8.87 5.57
C LEU A 46 14.34 9.30 5.98
N LYS A 47 14.43 10.45 6.64
CA LYS A 47 15.68 11.01 7.16
C LYS A 47 15.61 11.23 8.66
N LYS A 48 16.79 11.29 9.30
CA LYS A 48 16.90 11.70 10.70
C LYS A 48 16.39 13.13 10.82
N GLY A 49 15.47 13.35 11.76
CA GLY A 49 14.84 14.65 11.98
C GLY A 49 13.41 14.76 11.48
N ASP A 50 12.95 13.83 10.64
CA ASP A 50 11.60 13.86 10.11
C ASP A 50 10.56 13.55 11.19
N LYS A 51 9.44 14.27 11.15
CA LYS A 51 8.26 13.98 11.97
C LYS A 51 7.40 12.97 11.21
N VAL A 52 7.11 11.86 11.85
CA VAL A 52 6.34 10.78 11.23
C VAL A 52 5.27 10.27 12.18
N VAL A 53 4.25 9.66 11.59
CA VAL A 53 3.17 8.99 12.31
C VAL A 53 3.26 7.49 12.05
N THR A 54 3.31 6.72 13.14
CA THR A 54 3.28 5.26 13.05
C THR A 54 1.87 4.76 12.68
N ALA A 55 1.76 3.51 12.24
CA ALA A 55 0.48 2.88 11.94
C ALA A 55 -0.50 2.82 13.13
N GLY A 56 -0.01 2.97 14.36
CA GLY A 56 -0.82 3.08 15.58
C GLY A 56 -1.24 4.50 15.96
N GLY A 57 -0.94 5.51 15.12
CA GLY A 57 -1.27 6.92 15.40
C GLY A 57 -0.28 7.62 16.34
N MET A 58 0.84 6.98 16.70
CA MET A 58 1.86 7.67 17.50
C MET A 58 2.66 8.63 16.63
N HIS A 59 2.76 9.88 17.10
CA HIS A 59 3.55 10.93 16.48
C HIS A 59 4.94 10.94 17.11
N GLY A 60 6.00 11.03 16.30
CA GLY A 60 7.34 11.13 16.82
C GLY A 60 8.34 11.65 15.80
N LYS A 61 9.54 11.98 16.28
CA LYS A 61 10.67 12.44 15.46
C LYS A 61 11.69 11.33 15.27
N ILE A 62 12.14 11.09 14.05
CA ILE A 62 13.18 10.10 13.78
C ILE A 62 14.52 10.58 14.33
N ILE A 63 15.10 9.82 15.26
CA ILE A 63 16.43 10.11 15.83
C ILE A 63 17.51 9.17 15.29
N LEU A 64 17.13 7.94 14.94
CA LEU A 64 18.04 6.93 14.41
C LEU A 64 17.34 6.10 13.35
N ILE A 65 18.05 5.83 12.26
CA ILE A 65 17.60 4.94 11.19
C ILE A 65 18.64 3.82 11.10
N GLU A 66 18.18 2.59 11.27
CA GLU A 66 18.97 1.38 11.05
C GLU A 66 18.49 0.72 9.74
N ARG A 67 18.94 -0.51 9.45
CA ARG A 67 18.58 -1.19 8.18
C ARG A 67 17.09 -1.52 8.09
N GLN A 68 16.53 -2.18 9.11
CA GLN A 68 15.13 -2.62 9.15
C GLN A 68 14.28 -1.82 10.15
N THR A 69 14.91 -1.18 11.12
CA THR A 69 14.23 -0.47 12.21
C THR A 69 14.55 1.02 12.22
N VAL A 70 13.69 1.78 12.87
CA VAL A 70 13.80 3.22 13.11
C VAL A 70 13.49 3.50 14.57
N THR A 71 14.27 4.39 15.18
CA THR A 71 14.01 4.85 16.54
C THR A 71 13.35 6.22 16.47
N LEU A 72 12.16 6.30 17.06
CA LEU A 72 11.35 7.50 17.17
C LEU A 72 11.44 8.06 18.59
N ASP A 73 11.53 9.38 18.69
CA ASP A 73 11.34 10.13 19.93
C ASP A 73 9.91 10.67 19.94
N VAL A 74 9.08 10.14 20.84
CA VAL A 74 7.63 10.36 20.85
C VAL A 74 7.26 11.53 21.76
N ASP A 75 7.76 11.53 23.00
CA ASP A 75 7.64 12.64 23.95
C ASP A 75 8.57 12.41 25.16
N ARG A 76 9.01 13.49 25.83
CA ARG A 76 9.80 13.46 27.08
C ARG A 76 11.06 12.60 27.02
N GLY A 77 11.68 12.47 25.85
CA GLY A 77 12.88 11.65 25.64
C GLY A 77 12.59 10.14 25.58
N THR A 78 11.33 9.74 25.45
CA THR A 78 10.92 8.35 25.26
C THR A 78 11.31 7.89 23.86
N LYS A 79 12.34 7.04 23.80
CA LYS A 79 12.85 6.45 22.55
C LYS A 79 12.22 5.09 22.33
N VAL A 80 11.49 4.95 21.25
CA VAL A 80 10.83 3.68 20.91
C VAL A 80 11.32 3.22 19.54
N LYS A 81 11.71 1.94 19.47
CA LYS A 81 12.17 1.31 18.22
C LYS A 81 10.97 0.66 17.53
N PHE A 82 10.76 1.03 16.27
CA PHE A 82 9.75 0.46 15.39
C PHE A 82 10.40 -0.14 14.17
N ASP A 83 9.70 -1.06 13.52
CA ASP A 83 10.06 -1.48 12.17
C ASP A 83 9.75 -0.36 11.18
N LYS A 84 10.58 -0.24 10.15
CA LYS A 84 10.38 0.70 9.05
C LYS A 84 9.02 0.55 8.38
N ASN A 85 8.56 -0.70 8.27
CA ASN A 85 7.26 -1.03 7.68
C ASN A 85 6.08 -0.54 8.55
N SER A 86 6.30 -0.21 9.81
CA SER A 86 5.26 0.27 10.73
C SER A 86 5.03 1.79 10.65
N ILE A 87 5.80 2.54 9.86
CA ILE A 87 5.56 3.98 9.64
C ILE A 87 4.50 4.14 8.55
N SER A 88 3.41 4.85 8.82
CA SER A 88 2.32 5.00 7.85
C SER A 88 2.54 6.21 6.93
N PHE A 89 2.64 5.96 5.61
CA PHE A 89 2.68 7.03 4.61
C PHE A 89 1.37 7.84 4.57
N GLU A 90 0.22 7.16 4.59
CA GLU A 90 -1.09 7.83 4.50
C GLU A 90 -1.32 8.77 5.69
N MET A 91 -0.99 8.34 6.90
CA MET A 91 -1.17 9.17 8.11
C MET A 91 -0.11 10.26 8.26
N SER A 92 1.12 10.02 7.80
CA SER A 92 2.17 11.05 7.81
C SER A 92 1.95 12.13 6.74
N SER A 93 1.33 11.76 5.61
CA SER A 93 1.08 12.68 4.48
C SER A 93 -0.23 13.46 4.60
N SER A 94 -1.22 12.95 5.34
CA SER A 94 -2.49 13.64 5.59
C SER A 94 -2.39 14.80 6.60
N ASN A 95 -1.24 14.98 7.24
CA ASN A 95 -1.02 16.02 8.27
C ASN A 95 0.00 17.08 7.81
N ASN A 96 0.09 17.33 6.51
CA ASN A 96 0.85 18.42 5.90
C ASN A 96 -0.08 19.31 5.08
#